data_AF-A0A2V8LNB2-F1
#
_entry.id   AF-A0A2V8LNB2-F1
#
_cell.length_a   1.000
_cell.length_b   1.000
_cell.length_c   1.000
_cell.angle_alpha   90.00
_cell.angle_beta   90.00
_cell.angle_gamma   90.00
#
_symmetry.space_group_name_H-M   'P 1'
#
loop_
_entity.id
_entity.type
_entity.pdbx_description
1 polymer ?
#
loop_
_entity_poly.entity_id
_entity_poly.type
_entity_poly.pdbx_seq_one_letter_code
_entity_poly.pdbx_strand_id
1 'polypeptide(L)'
;MKSKLITSLLISLVLVLTLNITARPRQKQNNDATRNRKSLVALAGIIPIPGNPLVSSDIAWVDPGTRRFYLSDRSNFGIDIIDAEKDVFVGRVAGFVGPNSMTPPPPNGQGP
;
A
#
# COMPACT_ATOMS: atom_id res chain seq x y z
N MET A 1 -42.70 12.26 49.37
CA MET A 1 -41.85 11.34 48.57
C MET A 1 -41.24 11.97 47.31
N LYS A 2 -41.89 12.94 46.65
CA LYS A 2 -41.42 13.50 45.36
C LYS A 2 -40.13 14.35 45.44
N SER A 3 -39.91 15.09 46.54
CA SER A 3 -38.73 15.95 46.71
C SER A 3 -37.40 15.18 46.84
N LYS A 4 -37.42 14.01 47.49
CA LYS A 4 -36.23 13.15 47.68
C LYS A 4 -35.73 12.52 46.38
N LEU A 5 -36.64 12.24 45.45
CA LEU A 5 -36.32 11.69 44.12
C LEU A 5 -35.65 12.75 43.23
N ILE A 6 -36.12 14.00 43.28
CA ILE A 6 -35.57 15.10 42.50
C ILE A 6 -34.15 15.47 42.97
N THR A 7 -33.91 15.47 44.28
CA THR A 7 -32.57 15.76 44.83
C THR A 7 -31.56 14.67 44.47
N SER A 8 -31.96 13.39 44.54
CA SER A 8 -31.11 12.27 44.13
C SER A 8 -30.73 12.36 42.64
N LEU A 9 -31.69 12.69 41.78
CA LEU A 9 -31.46 12.84 40.34
C LEU A 9 -30.45 13.96 40.04
N LEU A 10 -30.62 15.12 40.69
CA LEU A 10 -29.72 16.26 40.52
C LEU A 10 -28.30 15.96 41.01
N ILE A 11 -28.14 15.27 42.13
CA ILE A 11 -26.82 14.87 42.64
C ILE A 11 -26.14 13.88 41.67
N SER A 12 -26.87 12.92 41.13
CA SER A 12 -26.31 11.98 40.15
C SER A 12 -25.87 12.68 38.85
N LEU A 13 -26.64 13.67 38.40
CA LEU A 13 -26.34 14.41 37.17
C LEU A 13 -25.08 15.28 37.35
N VAL A 14 -24.93 15.93 38.51
CA VAL A 14 -23.72 16.69 38.86
C VAL A 14 -22.51 15.77 38.98
N LEU A 15 -22.67 14.58 39.57
CA LEU A 15 -21.59 13.58 39.68
C LEU A 15 -21.13 13.08 38.30
N VAL A 16 -22.06 12.77 37.40
CA VAL A 16 -21.73 12.35 36.02
C VAL A 16 -21.07 13.48 35.23
N LEU A 17 -21.51 14.73 35.39
CA LEU A 17 -20.95 15.86 34.67
C LEU A 17 -19.52 16.18 35.14
N THR A 18 -19.26 16.09 36.45
CA THR A 18 -17.92 16.34 37.02
C THR A 18 -16.91 15.26 36.62
N LEU A 19 -17.31 13.98 36.58
CA LEU A 19 -16.46 12.88 36.11
C LEU A 19 -16.09 12.98 34.62
N ASN A 20 -16.96 13.52 33.77
CA ASN A 20 -16.67 13.71 32.35
C ASN A 20 -15.66 14.85 32.08
N ILE A 21 -15.55 15.84 32.96
CA ILE A 21 -14.66 16.99 32.76
C ILE A 21 -13.22 16.67 33.18
N THR A 22 -13.01 15.88 34.24
CA THR A 22 -11.67 15.48 34.71
C THR A 22 -11.03 14.35 33.91
N ALA A 23 -11.80 13.61 33.11
CA ALA A 23 -11.30 12.54 32.24
C ALA A 23 -10.80 13.01 30.86
N ARG A 24 -10.55 14.32 30.66
CA ARG A 24 -9.84 14.77 29.46
C ARG A 24 -8.34 14.50 29.65
N PRO A 25 -7.73 13.55 28.90
CA PRO A 25 -6.29 13.41 28.93
C PRO A 25 -5.68 14.76 28.52
N ARG A 26 -4.78 15.29 29.37
CA ARG A 26 -3.98 16.47 29.04
C ARG A 26 -3.13 16.10 27.82
N GLN A 27 -3.58 16.46 26.62
CA GLN A 27 -2.74 16.42 25.44
C GLN A 27 -1.56 17.33 25.70
N LYS A 28 -0.43 16.73 26.05
CA LYS A 28 0.87 17.39 26.04
C LYS A 28 1.12 17.75 24.59
N GLN A 29 0.87 19.01 24.25
CA GLN A 29 1.23 19.60 22.97
C GLN A 29 2.75 19.62 22.90
N ASN A 30 3.33 18.50 22.44
CA ASN A 30 4.72 18.45 22.06
C ASN A 30 4.81 19.25 20.76
N ASN A 31 5.14 20.54 20.88
CA ASN A 31 5.58 21.38 19.77
C ASN A 31 7.02 20.96 19.41
N ASP A 32 7.23 19.69 19.07
CA ASP A 32 8.50 19.20 18.56
C ASP A 32 8.37 19.00 17.05
N ALA A 33 8.79 20.05 16.35
CA ALA A 33 9.22 20.07 14.97
C ALA A 33 8.46 19.13 14.02
N THR A 34 7.43 19.68 13.36
CA THR A 34 7.16 19.33 11.97
C THR A 34 8.41 19.68 11.15
N ARG A 35 9.43 18.81 11.23
CA ARG A 35 10.48 18.73 10.23
C ARG A 35 9.71 18.63 8.93
N ASN A 36 9.71 19.72 8.17
CA ASN A 36 9.20 19.79 6.81
C ASN A 36 10.04 18.79 6.00
N ARG A 37 9.71 17.51 6.14
CA ARG A 37 10.21 16.43 5.31
C ARG A 37 9.44 16.59 4.01
N LYS A 38 9.75 17.66 3.27
CA LYS A 38 9.44 17.77 1.86
C LYS A 38 10.02 16.50 1.24
N SER A 39 9.15 15.54 0.97
CA SER A 39 9.57 14.24 0.47
C SER A 39 10.32 14.49 -0.82
N LEU A 40 11.56 14.00 -0.92
CA LEU A 40 12.36 14.14 -2.14
C LEU A 40 11.79 13.32 -3.30
N VAL A 41 10.84 12.43 -3.00
CA VAL A 41 10.15 11.57 -3.94
C VAL A 41 8.64 11.73 -3.73
N ALA A 42 7.91 11.91 -4.83
CA ALA A 42 6.44 11.88 -4.84
C ALA A 42 5.97 10.67 -5.66
N LEU A 43 4.81 10.13 -5.28
CA LEU A 43 4.15 9.11 -6.10
C LEU A 43 3.78 9.73 -7.45
N ALA A 44 4.37 9.23 -8.53
CA ALA A 44 4.10 9.71 -9.89
C ALA A 44 2.78 9.17 -10.44
N GLY A 45 2.48 7.90 -10.14
CA GLY A 45 1.29 7.22 -10.62
C GLY A 45 1.21 5.79 -10.11
N ILE A 46 0.09 5.14 -10.39
CA ILE A 46 -0.16 3.73 -10.09
C ILE A 46 -0.69 3.08 -11.37
N ILE A 47 -0.02 2.03 -11.82
CA ILE A 47 -0.45 1.24 -12.98
C ILE A 47 -1.02 -0.08 -12.46
N PRO A 48 -2.33 -0.36 -12.66
CA PRO A 48 -2.91 -1.62 -12.25
C PRO A 48 -2.46 -2.75 -13.18
N ILE A 49 -1.95 -3.84 -12.60
CA ILE A 49 -1.56 -5.06 -13.33
C ILE A 49 -2.54 -6.19 -12.95
N PRO A 50 -3.17 -6.87 -13.92
CA PRO A 50 -4.09 -7.96 -13.63
C PRO A 50 -3.38 -9.25 -13.17
N GLY A 51 -4.08 -10.06 -12.39
CA GLY A 51 -3.62 -11.36 -11.89
C GLY A 51 -3.26 -11.33 -10.41
N ASN A 52 -2.30 -12.16 -10.02
CA ASN A 52 -1.77 -12.21 -8.67
C ASN A 52 -1.02 -10.91 -8.32
N PRO A 53 -0.96 -10.52 -7.04
CA PRO A 53 -0.14 -9.39 -6.62
C PRO A 53 1.32 -9.56 -7.03
N LEU A 54 1.93 -8.49 -7.56
CA LEU A 54 3.35 -8.45 -7.91
C LEU A 54 4.20 -8.53 -6.64
N VAL A 55 4.63 -9.74 -6.27
CA VAL A 55 5.46 -9.98 -5.06
C VAL A 55 6.92 -10.27 -5.39
N SER A 56 7.24 -10.57 -6.65
CA SER A 56 8.62 -10.87 -7.07
C SER A 56 8.86 -10.55 -8.54
N SER A 57 9.94 -9.82 -8.80
CA SER A 57 10.49 -9.53 -10.13
C SER A 57 12.02 -9.67 -10.11
N ASP A 58 12.63 -9.80 -11.28
CA ASP A 58 14.07 -10.01 -11.44
C ASP A 58 14.69 -8.95 -12.37
N ILE A 59 14.11 -8.80 -13.56
CA ILE A 59 14.62 -7.91 -14.61
C ILE A 59 13.51 -7.00 -15.09
N ALA A 60 13.90 -5.75 -15.38
CA ALA A 60 13.06 -4.76 -16.00
C ALA A 60 13.81 -4.08 -17.15
N TRP A 61 13.13 -3.82 -18.26
CA TRP A 61 13.72 -3.17 -19.44
C TRP A 61 12.75 -2.15 -20.04
N VAL A 62 13.29 -1.02 -20.50
CA VAL A 62 12.53 0.01 -21.21
C VAL A 62 13.04 0.06 -22.65
N ASP A 63 12.13 -0.10 -23.60
CA ASP A 63 12.37 0.19 -25.01
C ASP A 63 11.99 1.65 -25.30
N PRO A 64 12.95 2.56 -25.54
CA PRO A 64 12.64 3.94 -25.88
C PRO A 64 12.02 4.09 -27.27
N GLY A 65 12.25 3.14 -28.19
CA GLY A 65 11.73 3.20 -29.56
C GLY A 65 10.23 2.95 -29.63
N THR A 66 9.74 1.97 -28.86
CA THR A 66 8.30 1.64 -28.78
C THR A 66 7.61 2.18 -27.53
N ARG A 67 8.36 2.81 -26.61
CA ARG A 67 7.88 3.31 -25.31
C ARG A 67 7.23 2.21 -24.47
N ARG A 68 7.85 1.03 -24.48
CA ARG A 68 7.38 -0.14 -23.75
C ARG A 68 8.28 -0.42 -22.56
N PHE A 69 7.65 -0.68 -21.42
CA PHE A 69 8.32 -1.19 -20.24
C PHE A 69 7.95 -2.66 -20.08
N TYR A 70 8.98 -3.50 -19.97
CA TYR A 70 8.89 -4.94 -19.84
C TYR A 70 9.38 -5.33 -18.44
N LEU A 71 8.53 -6.01 -17.68
CA LEU A 71 8.83 -6.43 -16.32
C LEU A 71 8.65 -7.94 -16.19
N SER A 72 9.66 -8.65 -15.69
CA SER A 72 9.49 -10.06 -15.32
C SER A 72 8.61 -10.15 -14.07
N ASP A 73 7.42 -10.76 -14.18
CA ASP A 73 6.51 -10.98 -13.07
C ASP A 73 6.47 -12.48 -12.74
N ARG A 74 7.24 -12.87 -11.71
CA ARG A 74 7.31 -14.27 -11.25
C ARG A 74 6.02 -14.70 -10.56
N SER A 75 5.25 -13.76 -10.01
CA SER A 75 3.97 -14.04 -9.34
C SER A 75 2.88 -14.44 -10.34
N ASN A 76 3.06 -14.06 -11.60
CA ASN A 76 2.14 -14.36 -12.70
C ASN A 76 2.78 -15.14 -13.87
N PHE A 77 3.96 -15.74 -13.66
CA PHE A 77 4.59 -16.65 -14.64
C PHE A 77 4.74 -16.02 -16.04
N GLY A 78 5.13 -14.74 -16.09
CA GLY A 78 5.13 -13.98 -17.34
C GLY A 78 5.98 -12.72 -17.38
N ILE A 79 5.97 -12.08 -18.54
CA ILE A 79 6.52 -10.74 -18.76
C ILE A 79 5.36 -9.77 -18.95
N ASP A 80 5.24 -8.80 -18.08
CA ASP A 80 4.28 -7.71 -18.20
C ASP A 80 4.79 -6.64 -19.13
N ILE A 81 3.91 -6.22 -20.04
CA ILE A 81 4.16 -5.16 -21.01
C ILE A 81 3.31 -3.97 -20.62
N ILE A 82 3.97 -2.83 -20.40
CA ILE A 82 3.35 -1.57 -20.00
C ILE A 82 3.67 -0.52 -21.07
N ASP A 83 2.67 0.29 -21.41
CA ASP A 83 2.85 1.51 -22.18
C ASP A 83 3.40 2.58 -21.23
N ALA A 84 4.68 2.89 -21.36
CA ALA A 84 5.38 3.82 -20.48
C ALA A 84 5.07 5.31 -20.80
N GLU A 85 4.38 5.58 -21.90
CA GLU A 85 3.92 6.93 -22.26
C GLU A 85 2.51 7.22 -21.73
N LYS A 86 1.67 6.18 -21.69
CA LYS A 86 0.26 6.30 -21.28
C LYS A 86 -0.02 5.76 -19.88
N ASP A 87 0.97 5.18 -19.21
CA ASP A 87 0.85 4.54 -17.90
C ASP A 87 -0.24 3.44 -17.85
N VAL A 88 -0.31 2.61 -18.88
CA VAL A 88 -1.30 1.51 -18.96
C VAL A 88 -0.66 0.15 -19.18
N PHE A 89 -1.24 -0.87 -18.54
CA PHE A 89 -0.94 -2.26 -18.85
C PHE A 89 -1.42 -2.60 -20.27
N VAL A 90 -0.52 -3.14 -21.09
CA VAL A 90 -0.79 -3.52 -22.49
C VAL A 90 -1.14 -5.00 -22.59
N GLY A 91 -0.42 -5.85 -21.85
CA GLY A 91 -0.59 -7.30 -21.92
C GLY A 91 0.51 -8.05 -21.20
N ARG A 92 0.39 -9.38 -21.19
CA ARG A 92 1.36 -10.29 -20.58
C ARG A 92 1.76 -11.37 -21.57
N VAL A 93 3.06 -11.61 -21.70
CA VAL A 93 3.59 -12.82 -22.34
C VAL A 93 3.65 -13.91 -21.27
N ALA A 94 2.83 -14.95 -21.42
CA ALA A 94 2.74 -16.07 -20.47
C ALA A 94 3.71 -17.22 -20.83
N GLY A 95 3.74 -18.27 -20.00
CA GLY A 95 4.48 -19.51 -20.26
C GLY A 95 5.83 -19.62 -19.55
N PHE A 96 6.16 -18.68 -18.66
CA PHE A 96 7.42 -18.68 -17.92
C PHE A 96 7.26 -19.47 -16.61
N VAL A 97 7.94 -20.60 -16.49
CA VAL A 97 7.77 -21.49 -15.33
C VAL A 97 8.78 -21.25 -14.20
N GLY A 98 9.80 -20.41 -14.41
CA GLY A 98 10.92 -20.26 -13.48
C GLY A 98 11.74 -21.56 -13.35
N PRO A 99 12.76 -21.59 -12.48
CA PRO A 99 13.51 -22.82 -12.22
C PRO A 99 12.59 -23.84 -11.53
N ASN A 100 12.38 -25.00 -12.15
CA ASN A 100 11.73 -26.15 -11.56
C ASN A 100 12.78 -27.19 -11.14
N SER A 101 12.50 -27.96 -10.08
CA SER A 101 13.46 -28.91 -9.49
C SER A 101 13.79 -30.13 -10.38
N MET A 102 13.35 -30.16 -11.65
CA MET A 102 13.44 -31.35 -12.50
C MET A 102 14.48 -31.28 -13.61
N THR A 103 15.11 -30.13 -13.86
CA THR A 103 16.16 -30.03 -14.88
C THR A 103 17.17 -28.95 -14.51
N PRO A 104 18.49 -29.23 -14.54
CA PRO A 104 19.49 -28.18 -14.47
C PRO A 104 19.17 -27.12 -15.52
N PRO A 105 19.18 -25.82 -15.18
CA PRO A 105 18.96 -24.79 -16.19
C PRO A 105 20.00 -24.98 -17.30
N PRO A 106 19.59 -25.03 -18.58
CA PRO A 106 20.54 -25.08 -19.68
C PRO A 106 21.46 -23.85 -19.59
N PRO A 107 22.72 -23.95 -20.07
CA PRO A 107 23.66 -22.86 -19.99
C PRO A 107 23.11 -21.66 -20.78
N ASN A 108 22.59 -20.68 -20.03
CA ASN A 108 22.31 -19.31 -20.42
C ASN A 108 21.25 -19.13 -21.53
N GLY A 109 20.01 -18.80 -21.10
CA GLY A 109 19.18 -17.82 -21.82
C GLY A 109 18.56 -18.21 -23.15
N GLN A 110 18.51 -19.49 -23.53
CA GLN A 110 17.67 -19.89 -24.66
C GLN A 110 16.21 -19.99 -24.23
N GLY A 111 15.44 -18.96 -24.58
CA GLY A 111 14.01 -19.13 -24.88
C GLY A 111 13.81 -20.13 -26.02
N PRO A 112 12.55 -20.49 -26.34
CA PRO A 112 12.24 -21.47 -27.38
C PRO A 112 12.88 -21.17 -28.74
#